data_AF-A0A7Y3GZK7-F1
#
_entry.id   AF-A0A7Y3GZK7-F1
#
_cell.length_a   1.000
_cell.length_b   1.000
_cell.length_c   1.000
_cell.angle_alpha   90.00
_cell.angle_beta   90.00
_cell.angle_gamma   90.00
#
_symmetry.space_group_name_H-M   'P 1'
#
loop_
_entity.id
_entity.type
_entity.pdbx_description
1 polymer ?
#
loop_
_entity_poly.entity_id
_entity_poly.type
_entity_poly.pdbx_seq_one_letter_code
_entity_poly.pdbx_strand_id
1 'polypeptide(L)'
;MHINGFSQCSPCPQSKGQWKHPRDRTVPGYRELDHWIELARSMERACFDAFFFADVHGTYDVFRDSRRDAIRHGVQIPCHDPTVLIPALARETRHLGFAATYSTSYFPPYLTAKHFSTLDHLTGGRVGWNVVTSYLRDAERQGLPKQLPHDERYDQADEYMEVVYKLWEASWEE
;
A
#
# COMPACT_ATOMS: atom_id res chain seq x y z
N MET A 1 -9.30 -22.03 -2.28
CA MET A 1 -9.78 -20.64 -2.25
C MET A 1 -8.72 -19.83 -1.53
N HIS A 2 -8.16 -18.80 -2.15
CA HIS A 2 -7.20 -17.90 -1.50
C HIS A 2 -7.94 -16.80 -0.73
N ILE A 3 -7.45 -16.43 0.45
CA ILE A 3 -8.04 -15.45 1.36
C ILE A 3 -6.98 -14.45 1.78
N ASN A 4 -7.21 -13.18 1.46
CA ASN A 4 -6.33 -12.07 1.82
C ASN A 4 -6.98 -11.17 2.88
N GLY A 5 -6.20 -10.73 3.86
CA GLY A 5 -6.60 -9.77 4.85
C GLY A 5 -6.42 -8.37 4.29
N PHE A 6 -7.51 -7.66 3.99
CA PHE A 6 -7.43 -6.34 3.39
C PHE A 6 -7.39 -5.23 4.46
N SER A 7 -6.39 -4.37 4.39
CA SER A 7 -6.28 -3.17 5.22
C SER A 7 -5.59 -2.03 4.47
N GLN A 8 -5.43 -0.90 5.14
CA GLN A 8 -4.63 0.25 4.72
C GLN A 8 -4.18 0.94 6.00
N CYS A 9 -3.00 1.57 5.99
CA CYS A 9 -2.37 2.15 7.17
C CYS A 9 -3.01 3.51 7.55
N SER A 10 -4.31 3.49 7.82
CA SER A 10 -5.16 4.64 8.05
C SER A 10 -6.27 4.29 9.04
N PRO A 11 -6.78 5.25 9.84
CA PRO A 11 -7.85 4.98 10.80
C PRO A 11 -9.18 4.55 10.19
N CYS A 12 -9.45 4.85 8.91
CA CYS A 12 -10.74 4.53 8.28
C CYS A 12 -10.59 4.10 6.80
N PRO A 13 -10.07 2.89 6.56
CA PRO A 13 -9.71 2.44 5.21
C PRO A 13 -10.94 2.19 4.33
N GLN A 14 -11.97 1.49 4.85
CA GLN A 14 -13.15 1.07 4.07
C GLN A 14 -14.47 1.50 4.70
N SER A 15 -14.78 1.07 5.92
CA SER A 15 -16.09 1.29 6.54
C SER A 15 -16.17 2.62 7.28
N LYS A 16 -16.80 3.63 6.66
CA LYS A 16 -16.75 5.02 7.14
C LYS A 16 -17.46 5.18 8.48
N GLY A 17 -16.74 5.72 9.46
CA GLY A 17 -17.26 5.97 10.82
C GLY A 17 -17.21 4.77 11.77
N GLN A 18 -16.87 3.56 11.31
CA GLN A 18 -16.76 2.38 12.19
C GLN A 18 -15.65 2.51 13.23
N TRP A 19 -14.66 3.35 12.96
CA TRP A 19 -13.59 3.72 13.89
C TRP A 19 -14.08 4.28 15.24
N LYS A 20 -15.33 4.76 15.31
CA LYS A 20 -15.97 5.22 16.55
C LYS A 20 -16.53 4.10 17.41
N HIS A 21 -16.66 2.90 16.85
CA HIS A 21 -17.22 1.76 17.55
C HIS A 21 -16.29 1.38 18.72
N PRO A 22 -16.79 1.15 19.95
CA PRO A 22 -15.93 0.90 21.13
C PRO A 22 -15.01 -0.33 21.03
N ARG A 23 -15.34 -1.26 20.13
CA ARG A 23 -14.53 -2.45 19.82
C ARG A 23 -13.50 -2.25 18.70
N ASP A 24 -13.55 -1.13 17.99
CA ASP A 24 -12.57 -0.84 16.94
C ASP A 24 -11.24 -0.49 17.59
N ARG A 25 -10.17 -1.19 17.19
CA ARG A 25 -8.80 -0.97 17.68
C ARG A 25 -7.95 -0.21 16.65
N THR A 26 -8.51 0.17 15.50
CA THR A 26 -7.78 0.74 14.37
C THR A 26 -7.26 2.14 14.72
N VAL A 27 -8.10 3.01 15.31
CA VAL A 27 -7.69 4.40 15.64
C VAL A 27 -6.51 4.49 16.61
N PRO A 28 -6.51 3.79 17.76
CA PRO A 28 -5.34 3.78 18.61
C PRO A 28 -4.19 2.97 17.99
N GLY A 29 -4.51 1.93 17.19
CA GLY A 29 -3.53 0.95 16.74
C GLY A 29 -2.75 1.30 15.47
N TYR A 30 -3.32 2.02 14.51
CA TYR A 30 -2.69 2.18 13.18
C TYR A 30 -1.33 2.89 13.21
N ARG A 31 -1.02 3.61 14.30
CA ARG A 31 0.25 4.30 14.57
C ARG A 31 1.29 3.43 15.28
N GLU A 32 0.86 2.29 15.82
CA GLU A 32 1.67 1.43 16.66
C GLU A 32 2.07 0.18 15.88
N LEU A 33 3.37 -0.14 15.89
CA LEU A 33 3.87 -1.31 15.17
C LEU A 33 3.27 -2.63 15.72
N ASP A 34 3.08 -2.71 17.04
CA ASP A 34 2.53 -3.90 17.70
C ASP A 34 1.11 -4.23 17.23
N HIS A 35 0.30 -3.24 16.86
CA HIS A 35 -1.02 -3.47 16.29
C HIS A 35 -0.94 -4.27 14.99
N TRP A 36 -0.02 -3.90 14.11
CA TRP A 36 0.18 -4.57 12.82
C TRP A 36 0.80 -5.96 13.00
N ILE A 37 1.72 -6.12 13.95
CA ILE A 37 2.29 -7.43 14.32
C ILE A 37 1.19 -8.37 14.84
N GLU A 38 0.33 -7.89 15.73
CA GLU A 38 -0.80 -8.66 16.27
C GLU A 38 -1.75 -9.13 15.14
N LEU A 39 -2.06 -8.25 14.19
CA LEU A 39 -2.88 -8.57 13.03
C LEU A 39 -2.21 -9.62 12.13
N ALA A 40 -0.94 -9.42 11.77
CA ALA A 40 -0.19 -10.36 10.93
C ALA A 40 -0.11 -11.76 11.57
N ARG A 41 0.26 -11.84 12.85
CA ARG A 41 0.28 -13.12 13.59
C ARG A 41 -1.10 -13.77 13.65
N SER A 42 -2.17 -12.97 13.76
CA SER A 42 -3.54 -13.48 13.80
C SER A 42 -4.00 -14.03 12.45
N MET A 43 -3.67 -13.33 11.36
CA MET A 43 -3.91 -13.80 9.99
C MET A 43 -3.14 -15.08 9.68
N GLU A 44 -1.87 -15.17 10.08
CA GLU A 44 -1.07 -16.38 9.90
C GLU A 44 -1.64 -17.57 10.67
N ARG A 45 -2.03 -17.39 11.94
CA ARG A 45 -2.71 -18.46 12.71
C ARG A 45 -4.02 -18.91 12.07
N ALA A 46 -4.67 -18.03 11.32
CA ALA A 46 -5.90 -18.32 10.59
C ALA A 46 -5.67 -18.79 9.15
N CYS A 47 -4.42 -19.06 8.76
CA CYS A 47 -4.02 -19.54 7.43
C CYS A 47 -4.46 -18.63 6.27
N PHE A 48 -4.42 -17.32 6.48
CA PHE A 48 -4.55 -16.35 5.38
C PHE A 48 -3.34 -16.46 4.44
N ASP A 49 -3.59 -16.27 3.14
CA ASP A 49 -2.54 -16.30 2.12
C ASP A 49 -1.67 -15.04 2.17
N ALA A 50 -2.30 -13.87 2.30
CA ALA A 50 -1.56 -12.60 2.37
C ALA A 50 -2.26 -11.53 3.21
N PHE A 51 -1.45 -10.65 3.80
CA PHE A 51 -1.87 -9.36 4.29
C PHE A 51 -1.74 -8.34 3.14
N PHE A 52 -2.88 -7.84 2.67
CA PHE A 52 -2.96 -6.86 1.59
C PHE A 52 -3.12 -5.45 2.16
N PHE A 53 -2.21 -4.56 1.79
CA PHE A 53 -2.22 -3.14 2.12
C PHE A 53 -2.58 -2.30 0.90
N ALA A 54 -3.77 -1.71 0.93
CA ALA A 54 -4.12 -0.59 0.06
C ALA A 54 -3.35 0.67 0.49
N ASP A 55 -3.13 1.56 -0.47
CA ASP A 55 -2.50 2.85 -0.24
C ASP A 55 -3.03 3.90 -1.24
N VAL A 56 -2.94 5.17 -0.86
CA VAL A 56 -3.28 6.32 -1.71
C VAL A 56 -2.29 7.45 -1.50
N HIS A 57 -1.95 8.13 -2.58
CA HIS A 57 -1.20 9.37 -2.56
C HIS A 57 -2.16 10.54 -2.78
N GLY A 58 -2.20 11.48 -1.84
CA GLY A 58 -3.15 12.59 -1.82
C GLY A 58 -4.36 12.35 -0.91
N THR A 59 -5.35 13.24 -0.99
CA THR A 59 -6.54 13.18 -0.12
C THR A 59 -7.84 13.22 -0.93
N TYR A 60 -8.91 12.66 -0.38
CA TYR A 60 -10.23 12.76 -0.99
C TYR A 60 -10.78 14.18 -0.83
N ASP A 61 -10.80 14.94 -1.93
CA ASP A 61 -11.18 16.35 -1.97
C ASP A 61 -12.36 16.66 -2.93
N VAL A 62 -12.92 15.63 -3.58
CA VAL A 62 -14.00 15.81 -4.59
C VAL A 62 -15.32 16.22 -3.94
N PHE A 63 -15.69 15.56 -2.83
CA PHE A 63 -16.94 15.87 -2.15
C PHE A 63 -16.89 17.28 -1.57
N ARG A 64 -17.83 18.13 -1.99
CA ARG A 64 -17.92 19.56 -1.63
C ARG A 64 -16.63 20.34 -1.92
N ASP A 65 -15.84 19.88 -2.90
CA ASP A 65 -14.59 20.52 -3.31
C ASP A 65 -13.64 20.82 -2.13
N SER A 66 -13.59 19.91 -1.15
CA SER A 66 -12.81 20.12 0.07
C SER A 66 -12.38 18.81 0.72
N ARG A 67 -11.11 18.75 1.13
CA ARG A 67 -10.56 17.66 1.98
C ARG A 67 -11.09 17.66 3.41
N ARG A 68 -11.87 18.66 3.81
CA ARG A 68 -12.31 18.86 5.20
C ARG A 68 -13.08 17.66 5.75
N ASP A 69 -14.00 17.11 4.94
CA ASP A 69 -14.80 15.96 5.37
C ASP A 69 -13.95 14.69 5.46
N ALA A 70 -13.01 14.47 4.51
CA ALA A 70 -12.08 13.35 4.58
C ALA A 70 -11.22 13.41 5.87
N ILE A 71 -10.66 14.58 6.20
CA ILE A 71 -9.89 14.80 7.43
C ILE A 71 -10.76 14.59 8.67
N ARG A 72 -11.94 15.20 8.72
CA ARG A 72 -12.85 15.12 9.87
C ARG A 72 -13.27 13.69 10.19
N HIS A 73 -13.42 12.87 9.15
CA HIS A 73 -13.91 11.50 9.26
C HIS A 73 -12.81 10.43 9.17
N GLY A 74 -11.54 10.85 9.01
CA GLY A 74 -10.37 9.97 8.93
C GLY A 74 -10.31 9.14 7.63
N VAL A 75 -11.01 9.56 6.56
CA VAL A 75 -11.20 8.77 5.34
C VAL A 75 -9.89 8.67 4.57
N GLN A 76 -9.16 7.58 4.82
CA GLN A 76 -7.84 7.31 4.23
C GLN A 76 -6.81 8.43 4.49
N ILE A 77 -7.03 9.25 5.51
CA ILE A 77 -6.11 10.30 5.97
C ILE A 77 -6.13 10.39 7.50
N PRO A 78 -4.96 10.42 8.17
CA PRO A 78 -3.63 10.15 7.63
C PRO A 78 -3.50 8.74 7.06
N CYS A 79 -2.58 8.55 6.12
CA CYS A 79 -2.20 7.28 5.54
C CYS A 79 -0.68 7.15 5.69
N HIS A 80 -0.21 6.08 6.35
CA HIS A 80 1.21 5.78 6.44
C HIS A 80 1.63 4.88 5.28
N ASP A 81 2.91 4.93 4.92
CA ASP A 81 3.49 4.01 3.94
C ASP A 81 3.44 2.56 4.46
N PRO A 82 2.70 1.64 3.80
CA PRO A 82 2.60 0.26 4.23
C PRO A 82 3.89 -0.54 4.03
N THR A 83 4.73 -0.15 3.06
CA THR A 83 5.95 -0.91 2.72
C THR A 83 6.97 -0.90 3.86
N VAL A 84 6.97 0.17 4.66
CA VAL A 84 7.82 0.34 5.84
C VAL A 84 7.49 -0.68 6.94
N LEU A 85 6.25 -1.16 7.01
CA LEU A 85 5.83 -2.16 8.00
C LEU A 85 6.31 -3.58 7.63
N ILE A 86 6.42 -3.88 6.34
CA ILE A 86 6.59 -5.24 5.82
C ILE A 86 7.78 -5.99 6.47
N PRO A 87 9.00 -5.42 6.58
CA PRO A 87 10.12 -6.14 7.17
C PRO A 87 9.87 -6.58 8.62
N ALA A 88 9.18 -5.75 9.41
CA ALA A 88 8.84 -6.08 10.79
C ALA A 88 7.77 -7.19 10.86
N LEU A 89 6.76 -7.13 10.00
CA LEU A 89 5.71 -8.16 9.96
C LEU A 89 6.23 -9.49 9.43
N ALA A 90 7.12 -9.44 8.44
CA ALA A 90 7.76 -10.61 7.86
C ALA A 90 8.66 -11.33 8.86
N ARG A 91 9.35 -10.60 9.74
CA ARG A 91 10.11 -11.19 10.85
C ARG A 91 9.22 -11.96 11.83
N GLU A 92 8.00 -11.48 12.05
CA GLU A 92 7.07 -12.03 13.05
C GLU A 92 6.14 -13.12 12.49
N THR A 93 6.34 -13.50 11.23
CA THR A 93 5.56 -14.52 10.52
C THR A 93 6.46 -15.43 9.68
N ARG A 94 5.97 -16.62 9.29
CA ARG A 94 6.72 -17.60 8.49
C ARG A 94 6.18 -17.78 7.08
N HIS A 95 4.86 -17.79 6.92
CA HIS A 95 4.20 -18.17 5.66
C HIS A 95 3.32 -17.07 5.07
N LEU A 96 2.87 -16.12 5.89
CA LEU A 96 1.97 -15.04 5.44
C LEU A 96 2.65 -14.19 4.35
N GLY A 97 1.99 -14.01 3.21
CA GLY A 97 2.41 -13.07 2.17
C GLY A 97 2.10 -11.61 2.53
N PHE A 98 2.78 -10.66 1.89
CA PHE A 98 2.56 -9.23 2.08
C PHE A 98 2.39 -8.52 0.74
N ALA A 99 1.16 -8.16 0.39
CA ALA A 99 0.89 -7.39 -0.81
C ALA A 99 0.79 -5.90 -0.47
N ALA A 100 1.62 -5.06 -1.05
CA ALA A 100 1.54 -3.60 -0.89
C ALA A 100 1.18 -2.90 -2.19
N THR A 101 0.29 -1.92 -2.07
CA THR A 101 -0.04 -0.99 -3.16
C THR A 101 1.10 0.01 -3.32
N TYR A 102 1.61 0.14 -4.55
CA TYR A 102 2.65 1.10 -4.86
C TYR A 102 2.45 1.65 -6.28
N SER A 103 2.51 2.98 -6.41
CA SER A 103 2.08 3.67 -7.64
C SER A 103 3.21 3.80 -8.65
N THR A 104 2.93 3.47 -9.92
CA THR A 104 3.87 3.70 -11.03
C THR A 104 3.99 5.18 -11.41
N SER A 105 3.01 6.00 -11.04
CA SER A 105 2.95 7.42 -11.44
C SER A 105 3.92 8.36 -10.72
N TYR A 106 4.49 7.98 -9.59
CA TYR A 106 5.22 8.92 -8.72
C TYR A 106 6.66 8.52 -8.40
N PHE A 107 6.98 7.23 -8.46
CA PHE A 107 8.29 6.72 -8.06
C PHE A 107 9.07 6.23 -9.28
N PRO A 108 10.35 6.59 -9.46
CA PRO A 108 11.15 6.09 -10.57
C PRO A 108 11.25 4.55 -10.59
N PRO A 109 11.13 3.90 -11.76
CA PRO A 109 11.07 2.42 -11.86
C PRO A 109 12.31 1.73 -11.29
N TYR A 110 13.50 2.31 -11.45
CA TYR A 110 14.72 1.77 -10.85
C TYR A 110 14.66 1.70 -9.31
N LEU A 111 14.12 2.74 -8.66
CA LEU A 111 14.00 2.77 -7.20
C LEU A 111 12.95 1.76 -6.72
N THR A 112 11.86 1.61 -7.46
CA THR A 112 10.84 0.59 -7.18
C THR A 112 11.39 -0.82 -7.32
N ALA A 113 12.13 -1.10 -8.40
CA ALA A 113 12.77 -2.40 -8.61
C ALA A 113 13.68 -2.75 -7.43
N LYS A 114 14.57 -1.83 -7.03
CA LYS A 114 15.44 -1.99 -5.86
C LYS A 114 14.65 -2.18 -4.56
N HIS A 115 13.59 -1.41 -4.36
CA HIS A 115 12.75 -1.45 -3.17
C HIS A 115 12.09 -2.83 -3.00
N PHE A 116 11.44 -3.33 -4.04
CA PHE A 116 10.77 -4.63 -4.00
C PHE A 116 11.74 -5.81 -4.03
N SER A 117 12.90 -5.74 -4.70
CA SER A 117 13.95 -6.78 -4.52
C SER A 117 14.44 -6.84 -3.07
N THR A 118 14.57 -5.69 -2.41
CA THR A 118 14.96 -5.63 -0.99
C THR A 118 13.90 -6.29 -0.12
N LEU A 119 12.62 -5.96 -0.33
CA LEU A 119 11.53 -6.61 0.40
C LEU A 119 11.44 -8.10 0.11
N ASP A 120 11.64 -8.52 -1.13
CA ASP A 120 11.62 -9.93 -1.52
C ASP A 120 12.66 -10.73 -0.74
N HIS A 121 13.91 -10.26 -0.72
CA HIS A 121 14.98 -10.87 0.08
C HIS A 121 14.69 -10.86 1.59
N LEU A 122 14.23 -9.72 2.14
CA LEU A 122 13.96 -9.61 3.59
C LEU A 122 12.76 -10.44 4.05
N THR A 123 11.78 -10.65 3.16
CA THR A 123 10.60 -11.46 3.46
C THR A 123 10.80 -12.94 3.14
N GLY A 124 11.82 -13.28 2.35
CA GLY A 124 12.08 -14.65 1.88
C GLY A 124 11.13 -15.07 0.77
N GLY A 125 10.89 -14.21 -0.23
CA GLY A 125 10.03 -14.51 -1.37
C GLY A 125 8.54 -14.31 -1.11
N ARG A 126 8.15 -13.48 -0.14
CA ARG A 126 6.76 -13.35 0.32
C ARG A 126 6.13 -11.97 0.06
N VAL A 127 6.82 -11.09 -0.67
CA VAL A 127 6.27 -9.78 -1.03
C VAL A 127 5.44 -9.88 -2.32
N GLY A 128 4.36 -9.11 -2.38
CA GLY A 128 3.58 -8.86 -3.57
C GLY A 128 3.46 -7.36 -3.82
N TRP A 129 3.40 -6.98 -5.09
CA TRP A 129 3.16 -5.61 -5.50
C TRP A 129 1.79 -5.49 -6.16
N ASN A 130 0.90 -4.69 -5.56
CA ASN A 130 -0.32 -4.23 -6.22
C ASN A 130 -0.01 -2.97 -7.04
N VAL A 131 0.15 -3.14 -8.35
CA VAL A 131 0.49 -2.07 -9.31
C VAL A 131 -0.71 -1.15 -9.51
N VAL A 132 -0.54 0.16 -9.26
CA VAL A 132 -1.59 1.16 -9.43
C VAL A 132 -1.06 2.42 -10.09
N THR A 133 -1.95 3.23 -10.67
CA THR A 133 -1.63 4.48 -11.39
C THR A 133 -2.10 5.73 -10.64
N SER A 134 -2.41 5.58 -9.35
CA SER A 134 -3.04 6.61 -8.49
C SER A 134 -4.33 7.19 -9.12
N TYR A 135 -4.95 8.24 -8.57
CA TYR A 135 -6.10 8.95 -9.19
C TYR A 135 -6.56 10.20 -8.42
N LEU A 136 -6.07 10.42 -7.20
CA LEU A 136 -6.48 11.57 -6.40
C LEU A 136 -5.83 12.85 -6.93
N ARG A 137 -6.64 13.78 -7.44
CA ARG A 137 -6.17 15.07 -7.97
C ARG A 137 -5.44 15.93 -6.93
N ASP A 138 -5.75 15.76 -5.64
CA ASP A 138 -5.09 16.49 -4.56
C ASP A 138 -3.60 16.16 -4.44
N ALA A 139 -3.16 15.01 -4.97
CA ALA A 139 -1.74 14.63 -5.04
C ALA A 139 -0.87 15.75 -5.64
N GLU A 140 -1.34 16.39 -6.72
CA GLU A 140 -0.64 17.50 -7.38
C GLU A 140 -0.50 18.71 -6.44
N ARG A 141 -1.56 19.01 -5.67
CA ARG A 141 -1.56 20.10 -4.69
C ARG A 141 -0.64 19.81 -3.50
N GLN A 142 -0.35 18.53 -3.24
CA GLN A 142 0.63 18.09 -2.24
C GLN A 142 2.07 17.99 -2.80
N GLY A 143 2.30 18.41 -4.05
CA GLY A 143 3.64 18.50 -4.66
C GLY A 143 4.07 17.28 -5.47
N LEU A 144 3.15 16.34 -5.74
CA LEU A 144 3.42 15.23 -6.66
C LEU A 144 3.25 15.66 -8.12
N PRO A 145 3.88 14.94 -9.07
CA PRO A 145 3.69 15.20 -10.50
C PRO A 145 2.23 15.25 -10.92
N LYS A 146 1.96 16.07 -11.95
CA LYS A 146 0.64 16.17 -12.58
C LYS A 146 0.17 14.79 -13.05
N GLN A 147 -1.07 14.45 -12.76
CA GLN A 147 -1.68 13.21 -13.22
C GLN A 147 -1.94 13.29 -14.72
N LEU A 148 -1.45 12.29 -15.45
CA LEU A 148 -1.80 12.09 -16.84
C LEU A 148 -3.29 11.65 -16.95
N PRO A 149 -3.92 11.80 -18.13
CA PRO A 149 -5.21 11.20 -18.43
C PRO A 149 -5.23 9.70 -18.11
N HIS A 150 -6.43 9.16 -17.86
CA HIS A 150 -6.60 7.80 -17.36
C HIS A 150 -5.81 6.75 -18.16
N ASP A 151 -5.99 6.72 -19.48
CA ASP A 151 -5.40 5.71 -20.36
C ASP A 151 -3.89 5.92 -20.51
N GLU A 152 -3.43 7.16 -20.65
CA GLU A 152 -2.00 7.49 -20.72
C GLU A 152 -1.22 7.05 -19.48
N ARG A 153 -1.86 7.00 -18.29
CA ARG A 153 -1.20 6.45 -17.10
C ARG A 153 -0.98 4.95 -17.17
N TYR A 154 -1.84 4.23 -17.89
CA TYR A 154 -1.66 2.79 -18.13
C TYR A 154 -0.61 2.55 -19.22
N ASP A 155 -0.58 3.36 -20.28
CA ASP A 155 0.50 3.32 -21.27
C ASP A 155 1.87 3.54 -20.59
N GLN A 156 1.95 4.52 -19.70
CA GLN A 156 3.15 4.75 -18.89
C GLN A 156 3.45 3.58 -17.94
N ALA A 157 2.43 2.96 -17.35
CA ALA A 157 2.61 1.81 -16.47
C ALA A 157 3.13 0.58 -17.23
N ASP A 158 2.77 0.39 -18.49
CA ASP A 158 3.29 -0.70 -19.31
C ASP A 158 4.80 -0.55 -19.55
N GLU A 159 5.26 0.64 -19.97
CA GLU A 159 6.70 0.94 -20.11
C GLU A 159 7.42 0.82 -18.76
N TYR A 160 6.79 1.30 -17.68
CA TYR A 160 7.31 1.18 -16.33
C TYR A 160 7.59 -0.28 -15.94
N MET A 161 6.61 -1.15 -16.19
CA MET A 161 6.72 -2.58 -15.89
C MET A 161 7.78 -3.24 -16.76
N GLU A 162 7.90 -2.87 -18.03
CA GLU A 162 8.98 -3.36 -18.90
C GLU A 162 10.36 -3.07 -18.31
N VAL A 163 10.58 -1.85 -17.82
CA VAL A 163 11.84 -1.47 -17.15
C VAL A 163 12.07 -2.31 -15.90
N VAL A 164 11.05 -2.45 -15.04
CA VAL A 164 11.17 -3.22 -13.80
C VAL A 164 11.46 -4.70 -14.07
N TYR A 165 10.77 -5.31 -15.02
CA TYR A 165 11.01 -6.71 -15.41
C TYR A 165 12.43 -6.90 -15.96
N LYS A 166 12.92 -6.00 -16.82
CA LYS A 166 14.32 -6.06 -17.30
C LYS A 166 15.32 -6.00 -16.15
N LEU A 167 15.06 -5.18 -15.12
CA LEU A 167 15.93 -5.07 -13.95
C LEU A 167 15.91 -6.32 -13.07
N TRP A 168 14.76 -6.96 -12.88
CA TRP A 168 14.66 -8.17 -12.06
C TRP A 168 15.13 -9.43 -12.77
N GLU A 169 14.70 -9.63 -14.02
CA GLU A 169 14.81 -10.93 -14.69
C GLU A 169 16.01 -11.04 -15.64
N ALA A 170 16.56 -9.91 -16.12
CA ALA A 170 17.57 -9.90 -17.18
C ALA A 170 18.88 -9.21 -16.81
N SER A 171 18.95 -8.46 -15.70
CA SER A 171 20.12 -7.62 -15.38
C SER A 171 21.26 -8.34 -14.66
N TRP A 172 21.07 -9.59 -14.22
CA TRP A 172 21.98 -10.28 -13.31
C TRP A 172 22.72 -11.47 -13.92
N GLU A 173 22.15 -12.09 -14.96
CA GLU A 173 22.81 -13.15 -15.75
C GLU A 173 23.58 -12.50 -16.91
N GLU A 174 24.73 -13.07 -17.29
CA GLU A 174 25.63 -12.52 -18.35
C GLU A 174 24.96 -12.43 -19.73
#